data_AF-A0A482RFB1-F1
#
_entry.id   AF-A0A482RFB1-F1
#
_cell.length_a   1.000
_cell.length_b   1.000
_cell.length_c   1.000
_cell.angle_alpha   90.00
_cell.angle_beta   90.00
_cell.angle_gamma   90.00
#
_symmetry.space_group_name_H-M   'P 1'
#
loop_
_entity.id
_entity.type
_entity.pdbx_description
1 polymer ?
#
loop_
_entity_poly.entity_id
_entity_poly.type
_entity_poly.pdbx_seq_one_letter_code
_entity_poly.pdbx_strand_id
1 'polypeptide(L)'
;MLRAEEEPLGDIELKDIMVGDEAAALRRALEISYPVENGIVRNWTDMEHVWSYLFNEKMKLDPKEHKILLTEAPLNPHENRKIMMEKMFEKYGFEAMQVGIQAMLTLYAQGLM
;
A
#
# COMPACT_ATOMS: atom_id res chain seq x y z
N MET A 1 16.57 -28.89 7.12
CA MET A 1 15.32 -29.41 6.54
C MET A 1 14.27 -29.39 7.64
N LEU A 2 13.46 -28.34 7.69
CA LEU A 2 12.37 -28.20 8.67
C LEU A 2 11.05 -28.42 7.93
N ARG A 3 10.27 -29.36 8.48
CA ARG A 3 9.04 -29.93 7.94
C ARG A 3 7.99 -28.85 7.69
N ALA A 4 7.37 -28.97 6.52
CA ALA A 4 6.02 -28.51 6.26
C ALA A 4 5.06 -29.28 7.17
N GLU A 5 4.69 -28.68 8.30
CA GLU A 5 3.55 -29.11 9.11
C GLU A 5 2.85 -27.84 9.64
N GLU A 6 2.16 -27.12 8.75
CA GLU A 6 0.92 -26.43 9.14
C GLU A 6 -0.11 -26.71 8.03
N GLU A 7 -1.21 -27.35 8.42
CA GLU A 7 -2.38 -27.65 7.58
C GLU A 7 -2.86 -26.37 6.87
N PRO A 8 -3.48 -26.46 5.67
CA PRO A 8 -4.05 -25.28 5.04
C PRO A 8 -5.13 -24.71 5.95
N LEU A 9 -4.85 -23.58 6.59
CA LEU A 9 -5.84 -22.77 7.30
C LEU A 9 -6.82 -22.18 6.25
N GLY A 10 -7.72 -23.02 5.74
CA GLY A 10 -8.75 -22.67 4.74
C GLY A 10 -8.26 -22.61 3.29
N ASP A 11 -9.14 -22.14 2.40
CA ASP A 11 -8.94 -21.95 0.94
C ASP A 11 -7.86 -20.90 0.57
N ILE A 12 -6.93 -20.60 1.47
CA ILE A 12 -5.90 -19.58 1.28
C ILE A 12 -4.72 -20.22 0.57
N GLU A 13 -4.53 -19.86 -0.70
CA GLU A 13 -3.35 -20.27 -1.47
C GLU A 13 -2.10 -19.53 -0.95
N LEU A 14 -1.08 -20.31 -0.54
CA LEU A 14 0.19 -19.77 -0.07
C LEU A 14 1.00 -19.22 -1.24
N LYS A 15 1.25 -17.91 -1.23
CA LYS A 15 2.11 -17.20 -2.19
C LYS A 15 3.44 -16.82 -1.51
N ASP A 16 4.46 -16.59 -2.32
CA ASP A 16 5.77 -16.11 -1.82
C ASP A 16 5.66 -14.79 -1.05
N ILE A 17 4.73 -13.92 -1.46
CA ILE A 17 4.43 -12.65 -0.79
C ILE A 17 2.94 -12.57 -0.54
N MET A 18 2.57 -12.57 0.75
CA MET A 18 1.21 -12.37 1.22
C MET A 18 1.03 -10.92 1.65
N VAL A 19 -0.07 -10.27 1.29
CA VAL A 19 -0.32 -8.85 1.56
C VAL A 19 -1.72 -8.64 2.14
N GLY A 20 -1.86 -7.72 3.10
CA GLY A 20 -3.16 -7.34 3.66
C GLY A 20 -3.83 -8.47 4.42
N ASP A 21 -5.11 -8.74 4.11
CA ASP A 21 -5.93 -9.72 4.83
C ASP A 21 -5.35 -11.16 4.74
N GLU A 22 -4.73 -11.49 3.60
CA GLU A 22 -4.06 -12.78 3.36
C GLU A 22 -2.88 -12.98 4.33
N ALA A 23 -2.05 -11.95 4.51
CA ALA A 23 -0.95 -11.99 5.48
C ALA A 23 -1.44 -11.94 6.93
N ALA A 24 -2.55 -11.24 7.19
CA ALA A 24 -3.12 -11.14 8.53
C ALA A 24 -3.69 -12.49 9.01
N ALA A 25 -4.33 -13.26 8.11
CA ALA A 25 -4.88 -14.57 8.42
C ALA A 25 -3.81 -15.58 8.85
N LEU A 26 -2.63 -15.53 8.22
CA LEU A 26 -1.50 -16.42 8.47
C LEU A 26 -0.38 -15.75 9.26
N ARG A 27 -0.68 -14.67 10.00
CA ARG A 27 0.32 -13.83 10.67
C ARG A 27 1.30 -14.58 11.58
N ARG A 28 0.87 -15.71 12.16
CA ARG A 28 1.71 -16.54 13.05
C ARG A 28 2.75 -17.39 12.29
N ALA A 29 2.47 -17.70 11.04
CA ALA A 29 3.28 -18.55 10.17
C ALA A 29 4.19 -17.74 9.23
N LEU A 30 4.02 -16.41 9.18
CA LEU A 30 4.71 -15.52 8.26
C LEU A 30 5.68 -14.59 9.00
N GLU A 31 6.78 -14.24 8.33
CA GLU A 31 7.60 -13.10 8.70
C GLU A 31 6.91 -11.82 8.21
N ILE A 32 6.57 -10.90 9.13
CA ILE A 32 5.74 -9.73 8.83
C ILE A 32 6.59 -8.47 8.85
N SER A 33 6.56 -7.72 7.74
CA SER A 33 7.10 -6.37 7.63
C SER A 33 5.99 -5.32 7.56
N TYR A 34 6.31 -4.09 7.96
CA TYR A 34 5.42 -2.93 7.88
C TYR A 34 6.10 -1.82 7.08
N PRO A 35 5.69 -1.54 5.83
CA PRO A 35 6.35 -0.54 5.00
C PRO A 35 6.21 0.90 5.51
N VAL A 36 5.22 1.17 6.35
CA VAL A 36 4.89 2.49 6.87
C VAL A 36 5.04 2.51 8.38
N GLU A 37 5.89 3.40 8.89
CA GLU A 37 6.13 3.59 10.31
C GLU A 37 5.84 5.05 10.68
N ASN A 38 4.99 5.26 11.69
CA ASN A 38 4.58 6.60 12.15
C ASN A 38 4.08 7.50 11.00
N GLY A 39 3.38 6.92 10.03
CA GLY A 39 2.84 7.63 8.86
C GLY A 39 3.87 7.95 7.75
N ILE A 40 5.11 7.51 7.89
CA ILE A 40 6.19 7.71 6.93
C ILE A 40 6.54 6.37 6.28
N VAL A 41 6.61 6.32 4.95
CA VAL A 41 7.09 5.14 4.22
C VAL A 41 8.58 4.96 4.48
N ARG A 42 8.97 3.78 5.00
CA ARG A 42 10.35 3.39 5.29
C ARG A 42 10.88 2.34 4.33
N ASN A 43 10.04 1.40 3.90
CA ASN A 43 10.39 0.40 2.91
C ASN A 43 9.51 0.55 1.66
N TRP A 44 10.11 1.07 0.58
CA TRP A 44 9.41 1.31 -0.69
C TRP A 44 9.13 0.02 -1.46
N THR A 45 10.00 -0.98 -1.36
CA THR A 45 9.78 -2.29 -1.99
C THR A 45 8.52 -2.95 -1.44
N ASP A 46 8.38 -2.97 -0.12
CA ASP A 46 7.20 -3.53 0.54
C ASP A 46 5.94 -2.67 0.26
N MET A 47 6.10 -1.34 0.19
CA MET A 47 5.01 -0.44 -0.18
C MET A 47 4.49 -0.69 -1.60
N GLU A 48 5.39 -1.02 -2.54
CA GLU A 48 5.02 -1.40 -3.91
C GLU A 48 4.21 -2.70 -3.94
N HIS A 49 4.51 -3.67 -3.07
CA HIS A 49 3.66 -4.87 -2.93
C HIS A 49 2.27 -4.52 -2.42
N VAL A 50 2.16 -3.62 -1.44
CA VAL A 50 0.88 -3.10 -0.93
C VAL A 50 0.07 -2.41 -2.01
N TRP A 51 0.68 -1.51 -2.79
CA TRP A 51 -0.02 -0.81 -3.88
C TRP A 51 -0.44 -1.74 -5.01
N SER A 52 0.43 -2.68 -5.41
CA SER A 52 0.10 -3.64 -6.46
C SER A 52 -1.07 -4.54 -6.03
N TYR A 53 -1.08 -4.99 -4.77
CA TYR A 53 -2.18 -5.72 -4.18
C TYR A 53 -3.48 -4.90 -4.19
N LEU A 54 -3.42 -3.63 -3.82
CA LEU A 54 -4.57 -2.73 -3.82
C LEU A 54 -5.16 -2.57 -5.22
N PHE A 55 -4.35 -2.25 -6.23
CA PHE A 55 -4.83 -1.96 -7.58
C PHE A 55 -5.33 -3.23 -8.30
N ASN A 56 -4.60 -4.34 -8.19
CA ASN A 56 -4.90 -5.56 -8.95
C ASN A 56 -5.94 -6.43 -8.26
N GLU A 57 -5.79 -6.71 -6.95
CA GLU A 57 -6.62 -7.70 -6.26
C GLU A 57 -7.86 -7.07 -5.63
N LYS A 58 -7.70 -5.91 -4.98
CA LYS A 58 -8.80 -5.26 -4.25
C LYS A 58 -9.66 -4.38 -5.14
N MET A 59 -9.06 -3.50 -5.93
CA MET A 59 -9.79 -2.55 -6.78
C MET A 59 -10.06 -3.09 -8.18
N LYS A 60 -9.24 -4.02 -8.68
CA LYS A 60 -9.34 -4.61 -10.03
C LYS A 60 -9.43 -3.54 -11.12
N LEU A 61 -8.56 -2.54 -11.05
CA LEU A 61 -8.51 -1.43 -12.00
C LEU A 61 -7.20 -1.39 -12.77
N ASP A 62 -7.21 -0.82 -13.97
CA ASP A 62 -6.01 -0.40 -14.69
C ASP A 62 -5.64 1.04 -14.27
N PRO A 63 -4.50 1.26 -13.58
CA PRO A 63 -4.04 2.59 -13.21
C PRO A 63 -4.00 3.60 -14.37
N LYS A 64 -3.73 3.14 -15.61
CA LYS A 64 -3.58 4.02 -16.79
C LYS A 64 -4.87 4.70 -17.22
N GLU A 65 -6.01 4.13 -16.86
CA GLU A 65 -7.33 4.68 -17.17
C GLU A 65 -7.87 5.58 -16.05
N HIS A 66 -7.07 5.83 -15.01
CA HIS A 66 -7.51 6.48 -13.78
C HIS A 66 -6.58 7.63 -13.35
N LYS A 67 -7.12 8.44 -12.43
CA LYS A 67 -6.40 9.48 -11.70
C LYS A 67 -6.39 9.11 -10.23
N ILE A 68 -5.31 9.44 -9.52
CA ILE A 68 -5.15 9.02 -8.13
C ILE A 68 -5.03 10.21 -7.17
N LEU A 69 -5.74 10.14 -6.06
CA LEU A 69 -5.54 11.02 -4.91
C LEU A 69 -4.86 10.20 -3.81
N LEU A 70 -3.65 10.57 -3.45
CA LEU A 70 -2.91 9.98 -2.34
C LEU A 70 -2.89 10.93 -1.15
N THR A 71 -2.72 10.36 0.05
CA THR A 71 -2.60 11.13 1.28
C THR A 71 -1.23 10.94 1.90
N GLU A 72 -0.69 11.99 2.50
CA GLU A 72 0.56 11.92 3.28
C GLU A 72 0.39 12.50 4.69
N ALA A 73 1.27 12.07 5.59
CA ALA A 73 1.34 12.60 6.94
C ALA A 73 1.76 14.09 6.94
N PRO A 74 1.35 14.88 7.96
CA PRO A 74 1.91 16.20 8.18
C PRO A 74 3.44 16.13 8.27
N LEU A 75 4.13 17.05 7.59
CA LEU A 75 5.60 17.12 7.55
C LEU A 75 6.29 15.89 6.91
N ASN A 76 5.62 15.20 5.99
CA ASN A 76 6.25 14.16 5.17
C ASN A 76 7.47 14.75 4.42
N PRO A 77 8.65 14.09 4.44
CA PRO A 77 9.81 14.57 3.71
C PRO A 77 9.51 14.74 2.22
N HIS A 78 9.98 15.83 1.62
CA HIS A 78 9.80 16.09 0.19
C HIS A 78 10.32 14.95 -0.69
N GLU A 79 11.40 14.29 -0.26
CA GLU A 79 11.96 13.16 -0.99
C GLU A 79 11.01 11.97 -1.05
N ASN A 80 10.33 11.66 0.06
CA ASN A 80 9.31 10.61 0.06
C ASN A 80 8.16 10.93 -0.90
N ARG A 81 7.75 12.20 -0.96
CA ARG A 81 6.75 12.62 -1.93
C ARG A 81 7.23 12.40 -3.37
N LYS A 82 8.49 12.71 -3.70
CA LYS A 82 9.05 12.46 -5.04
C LYS A 82 9.05 10.97 -5.38
N ILE A 83 9.52 10.11 -4.48
CA ILE A 83 9.53 8.66 -4.71
C ILE A 83 8.10 8.15 -4.95
N MET A 84 7.14 8.61 -4.15
CA MET A 84 5.73 8.28 -4.35
C MET A 84 5.24 8.71 -5.74
N MET A 85 5.56 9.93 -6.18
CA MET A 85 5.23 10.43 -7.51
C MET A 85 5.85 9.59 -8.62
N GLU A 86 7.14 9.30 -8.52
CA GLU A 86 7.88 8.47 -9.48
C GLU A 86 7.20 7.11 -9.64
N LYS A 87 6.86 6.43 -8.54
CA LYS A 87 6.18 5.13 -8.62
C LYS A 87 4.81 5.23 -9.26
N MET A 88 4.00 6.23 -8.93
CA MET A 88 2.65 6.36 -9.49
C MET A 88 2.66 6.66 -10.99
N PHE A 89 3.55 7.53 -11.45
CA PHE A 89 3.65 7.88 -12.87
C PHE A 89 4.44 6.85 -13.68
N GLU A 90 5.63 6.46 -13.24
CA GLU A 90 6.54 5.65 -14.04
C GLU A 90 6.26 4.15 -13.93
N LYS A 91 5.96 3.66 -12.71
CA LYS A 91 5.69 2.23 -12.49
C LYS A 91 4.24 1.88 -12.82
N TYR A 92 3.28 2.62 -12.27
CA TYR A 92 1.86 2.29 -12.41
C TYR A 92 1.21 2.96 -13.64
N GLY A 93 1.67 4.14 -14.03
CA GLY A 93 1.18 4.81 -15.25
C GLY A 93 -0.09 5.63 -15.07
N PHE A 94 -0.39 6.11 -13.86
CA PHE A 94 -1.53 7.01 -13.64
C PHE A 94 -1.41 8.28 -14.48
N GLU A 95 -2.51 8.73 -15.09
CA GLU A 95 -2.51 9.94 -15.96
C GLU A 95 -2.27 11.22 -15.15
N ALA A 96 -2.87 11.29 -13.96
CA ALA A 96 -2.74 12.43 -13.07
C ALA A 96 -2.78 11.98 -11.61
N MET A 97 -2.09 12.75 -10.77
CA MET A 97 -2.05 12.52 -9.34
C MET A 97 -2.16 13.82 -8.54
N GLN A 98 -2.85 13.75 -7.41
CA GLN A 98 -2.82 14.76 -6.36
C GLN A 98 -2.35 14.13 -5.04
N VAL A 99 -1.53 14.84 -4.26
CA VAL A 99 -1.13 14.43 -2.92
C VAL A 99 -1.67 15.43 -1.90
N GLY A 100 -2.55 14.96 -1.01
CA GLY A 100 -3.19 15.77 0.03
C GLY A 100 -2.66 15.46 1.43
N ILE A 101 -2.55 16.49 2.28
CA ILE A 101 -2.21 16.30 3.69
C ILE A 101 -3.43 15.72 4.41
N GLN A 102 -3.26 14.62 5.15
CA GLN A 102 -4.35 13.92 5.84
C GLN A 102 -5.22 14.84 6.70
N ALA A 103 -4.59 15.67 7.55
CA ALA A 103 -5.32 16.60 8.43
C ALA A 103 -6.17 17.61 7.65
N MET A 104 -5.70 18.08 6.49
CA MET A 104 -6.44 19.03 5.65
C MET A 104 -7.67 18.39 5.04
N LEU A 105 -7.54 17.14 4.55
CA LEU A 105 -8.67 16.39 3.99
C LEU A 105 -9.76 16.13 5.04
N THR A 106 -9.37 15.90 6.30
CA THR A 106 -10.31 15.80 7.42
C THR A 106 -11.08 17.10 7.65
N LEU A 107 -10.40 18.26 7.62
CA LEU A 107 -11.05 19.56 7.77
C LEU A 107 -12.03 19.85 6.63
N TYR A 108 -11.64 19.57 5.39
CA TYR A 108 -12.54 19.68 4.23
C TYR A 108 -13.77 18.78 4.35
N ALA A 109 -13.60 17.53 4.80
CA ALA A 109 -14.72 16.60 4.98
C ALA A 109 -15.73 17.08 6.05
N GLN A 110 -15.28 17.89 7.02
CA GLN A 110 -16.11 18.48 8.05
C GLN A 110 -16.74 19.83 7.65
N GLY A 111 -16.39 20.37 6.48
CA GLY A 111 -16.83 21.71 6.05
C GLY A 111 -16.24 22.85 6.89
N LEU A 112 -15.09 22.61 7.54
CA LEU A 112 -14.37 23.62 8.34
C LEU A 112 -13.42 24.48 7.49
N MET A 113 -13.35 24.22 6.18
CA MET A 113 -12.51 24.92 5.20
C MET A 113 -13.18 24.96 3.83
#